data_AF-A0A433DAU5-F1
#
_entry.id   AF-A0A433DAU5-F1
#
_cell.length_a   1.000
_cell.length_b   1.000
_cell.length_c   1.000
_cell.angle_alpha   90.00
_cell.angle_beta   90.00
_cell.angle_gamma   90.00
#
_symmetry.space_group_name_H-M   'P 1'
#
loop_
_entity.id
_entity.type
_entity.pdbx_description
1 polymer ?
#
loop_
_entity_poly.entity_id
_entity_poly.type
_entity_poly.pdbx_seq_one_letter_code
_entity_poly.pdbx_strand_id
1 'polypeptide(L)'
;MLDHGAGRRAGQHEGGETFSKFWKFLLRKNLPLDILSQMEYAVFGLGDSSYVKFNYPAKKLYKRLSQLGARSLVPRGDADDQHYLGVDGTLDPWLGSLWVAILERHPLPSGLSIIPADTLFPPSFRLRFLREEDRGTVMEKEIEDGFTVRVMRNERVTAEDHFQDVRHVELEVVEGGNVR
;
A
#
# COMPACT_ATOMS: atom_id res chain seq x y z
N MET A 1 -26.94 -12.27 24.10
CA MET A 1 -25.72 -11.96 24.87
C MET A 1 -24.52 -12.28 23.98
N LEU A 2 -24.20 -11.38 23.05
CA LEU A 2 -22.99 -11.44 22.24
C LEU A 2 -22.49 -10.02 22.09
N ASP A 3 -21.35 -9.78 22.71
CA ASP A 3 -20.60 -8.53 22.75
C ASP A 3 -20.01 -8.22 21.37
N HIS A 4 -20.18 -6.98 20.92
CA HIS A 4 -19.56 -6.39 19.73
C HIS A 4 -18.42 -5.47 20.18
N GLY A 5 -17.30 -6.06 20.59
CA GLY A 5 -16.04 -5.36 20.81
C GLY A 5 -15.21 -5.33 19.52
N ALA A 6 -15.57 -4.47 18.57
CA ALA A 6 -14.81 -4.25 17.35
C ALA A 6 -13.46 -3.57 17.68
N GLY A 7 -12.39 -4.37 17.72
CA GLY A 7 -11.02 -3.87 17.70
C GLY A 7 -10.75 -3.19 16.36
N ARG A 8 -10.78 -1.86 16.33
CA ARG A 8 -10.29 -1.03 15.23
C ARG A 8 -8.80 -1.28 15.06
N ARG A 9 -8.40 -1.92 13.95
CA ARG A 9 -7.04 -1.88 13.41
C ARG A 9 -7.10 -1.34 11.99
N ALA A 10 -6.13 -0.47 11.70
CA ALA A 10 -5.89 0.29 10.47
C ALA A 10 -6.61 -0.23 9.21
N GLY A 11 -7.42 0.62 8.57
CA GLY A 11 -7.94 0.32 7.25
C GLY A 11 -9.09 1.21 6.81
N GLN A 12 -9.10 1.47 5.49
CA GLN A 12 -10.17 2.03 4.68
C GLN A 12 -10.32 3.54 4.80
N HIS A 13 -9.92 4.27 3.75
CA HIS A 13 -10.88 5.18 3.13
C HIS A 13 -10.79 5.17 1.59
N GLU A 14 -9.66 4.83 0.97
CA GLU A 14 -9.62 4.72 -0.52
C GLU A 14 -9.15 3.37 -1.08
N GLY A 15 -8.11 2.75 -0.50
CA GLY A 15 -7.59 1.46 -1.00
C GLY A 15 -8.49 0.25 -0.71
N GLY A 16 -9.26 0.31 0.39
CA GLY A 16 -10.08 -0.81 0.86
C GLY A 16 -11.38 -1.00 0.07
N GLU A 17 -11.96 0.06 -0.47
CA GLU A 17 -13.15 -0.06 -1.33
C GLU A 17 -12.83 -0.75 -2.65
N THR A 18 -11.72 -0.35 -3.28
CA THR A 18 -11.32 -0.79 -4.60
C THR A 18 -11.01 -2.29 -4.62
N PHE A 19 -10.20 -2.77 -3.66
CA PHE A 19 -9.92 -4.19 -3.55
C PHE A 19 -11.15 -4.99 -3.12
N SER A 20 -12.01 -4.45 -2.25
CA SER A 20 -13.23 -5.15 -1.82
C SER A 20 -14.19 -5.40 -2.97
N LYS A 21 -14.40 -4.42 -3.87
CA LYS A 21 -15.22 -4.58 -5.08
C LYS A 21 -14.63 -5.64 -6.00
N PHE A 22 -13.33 -5.60 -6.26
CA PHE A 22 -12.61 -6.60 -7.05
C PHE A 22 -12.68 -8.00 -6.45
N TRP A 23 -12.44 -8.13 -5.14
CA TRP A 23 -12.48 -9.42 -4.44
C TRP A 23 -13.88 -10.04 -4.44
N LYS A 24 -14.92 -9.23 -4.19
CA LYS A 24 -16.32 -9.67 -4.31
C LYS A 24 -16.63 -10.16 -5.72
N PHE A 25 -16.15 -9.48 -6.75
CA PHE A 25 -16.29 -9.91 -8.15
C PHE A 25 -15.66 -11.29 -8.35
N LEU A 26 -14.40 -11.50 -7.94
CA LEU A 26 -13.71 -12.78 -8.08
C LEU A 26 -14.41 -13.93 -7.34
N LEU A 27 -15.13 -13.66 -6.25
CA LEU A 27 -15.82 -14.68 -5.45
C LEU A 27 -17.20 -15.09 -5.98
N ARG A 28 -17.69 -14.50 -7.08
CA ARG A 28 -18.98 -14.87 -7.68
C ARG A 28 -18.99 -16.34 -8.09
N LYS A 29 -20.02 -17.08 -7.66
CA LYS A 29 -20.16 -18.54 -7.89
C LYS A 29 -20.45 -18.89 -9.34
N ASN A 30 -20.98 -17.96 -10.13
CA ASN A 30 -21.37 -18.17 -11.52
C ASN A 30 -20.25 -17.84 -12.52
N LEU A 31 -19.02 -17.60 -12.05
CA LEU A 31 -17.88 -17.42 -12.94
C LEU A 31 -17.44 -18.79 -13.51
N PRO A 32 -17.29 -18.92 -14.84
CA PRO A 32 -16.61 -20.06 -15.44
C PRO A 32 -15.21 -20.26 -14.85
N LEU A 33 -14.77 -21.51 -14.74
CA LEU A 33 -13.47 -21.86 -14.15
C LEU A 33 -12.27 -21.49 -15.03
N ASP A 34 -12.52 -21.09 -16.27
CA ASP A 34 -11.55 -20.76 -17.31
C ASP A 34 -11.66 -19.31 -17.79
N ILE A 35 -12.47 -18.49 -17.12
CA ILE A 35 -12.73 -17.10 -17.52
C ILE A 35 -11.45 -16.25 -17.61
N LEU A 36 -10.40 -16.62 -16.88
CA LEU A 36 -9.09 -15.98 -16.90
C LEU A 36 -8.01 -16.83 -17.58
N SER A 37 -8.37 -17.82 -18.41
CA SER A 37 -7.42 -18.75 -19.06
C SER A 37 -6.36 -18.07 -19.94
N GLN A 38 -6.64 -16.87 -20.45
CA GLN A 38 -5.70 -16.07 -21.25
C GLN A 38 -4.91 -15.04 -20.41
N MET A 39 -5.09 -15.04 -19.08
CA MET A 39 -4.45 -14.09 -18.19
C MET A 39 -3.24 -14.71 -17.51
N GLU A 40 -2.11 -14.02 -17.62
CA GLU A 40 -0.94 -14.27 -16.78
C GLU A 40 -0.93 -13.30 -15.58
N TYR A 41 -0.45 -13.76 -14.43
CA TYR A 41 -0.43 -12.93 -13.23
C TYR A 41 0.76 -13.20 -12.31
N ALA A 42 1.13 -12.19 -11.53
CA ALA A 42 2.07 -12.30 -10.42
C ALA A 42 1.42 -11.68 -9.17
N VAL A 43 1.66 -12.25 -7.99
CA VAL A 43 1.16 -11.72 -6.72
C VAL A 43 2.34 -11.57 -5.77
N PHE A 44 2.51 -10.36 -5.25
CA PHE A 44 3.39 -10.08 -4.13
C PHE A 44 2.52 -9.66 -2.94
N GLY A 45 2.66 -10.38 -1.83
CA GLY A 45 1.93 -10.13 -0.61
C GLY A 45 2.78 -9.37 0.39
N LEU A 46 2.19 -8.35 1.00
CA LEU A 46 2.74 -7.66 2.17
C LEU A 46 2.06 -8.23 3.40
N GLY A 47 2.85 -8.71 4.35
CA GLY A 47 2.36 -9.33 5.56
C GLY A 47 3.33 -9.16 6.71
N ASP A 48 2.87 -9.59 7.88
CA ASP A 48 3.62 -9.54 9.11
C ASP A 48 3.37 -10.88 9.83
N SER A 49 4.41 -11.67 10.05
CA SER A 49 4.32 -13.00 10.64
C SER A 49 3.97 -12.99 12.13
N SER A 50 4.02 -11.84 12.80
CA SER A 50 3.45 -11.67 14.15
C SER A 50 1.93 -11.83 14.16
N TYR A 51 1.27 -11.70 13.01
CA TYR A 51 -0.16 -11.92 12.85
C TYR A 51 -0.46 -13.38 12.43
N VAL A 52 -1.45 -13.98 13.09
CA VAL A 52 -1.92 -15.35 12.82
C VAL A 52 -2.25 -15.59 11.33
N LYS A 53 -2.75 -14.55 10.63
CA LYS A 53 -3.15 -14.62 9.22
C LYS A 53 -2.08 -14.02 8.29
N PHE A 54 -0.83 -14.41 8.48
CA PHE A 54 0.30 -13.98 7.63
C PHE A 54 0.02 -14.18 6.13
N ASN A 55 0.09 -13.08 5.37
CA ASN A 55 -0.11 -13.02 3.91
C ASN A 55 -1.45 -13.60 3.39
N TYR A 56 -2.48 -13.68 4.24
CA TYR A 56 -3.71 -14.38 3.90
C TYR A 56 -4.50 -13.80 2.71
N PRO A 57 -4.61 -12.46 2.53
CA PRO A 57 -5.23 -11.88 1.34
C PRO A 57 -4.50 -12.28 0.04
N ALA A 58 -3.17 -12.18 0.01
CA ALA A 58 -2.35 -12.55 -1.14
C ALA A 58 -2.44 -14.05 -1.45
N LYS A 59 -2.43 -14.90 -0.42
CA LYS A 59 -2.66 -16.36 -0.52
C LYS A 59 -3.99 -16.70 -1.17
N LYS A 60 -5.06 -16.02 -0.72
CA LYS A 60 -6.40 -16.19 -1.28
C LYS A 60 -6.50 -15.71 -2.72
N LEU A 61 -5.94 -14.54 -3.02
CA LEU A 61 -5.95 -13.98 -4.38
C LEU A 61 -5.23 -14.91 -5.35
N TYR A 62 -4.00 -15.31 -5.03
CA TYR A 62 -3.20 -16.22 -5.86
C TYR A 62 -3.95 -17.52 -6.17
N LYS A 63 -4.49 -18.17 -5.13
CA LYS A 63 -5.28 -19.40 -5.32
C LYS A 63 -6.52 -19.17 -6.18
N ARG A 64 -7.24 -18.06 -5.95
CA ARG A 64 -8.49 -17.79 -6.68
C ARG A 64 -8.25 -17.48 -8.16
N LEU A 65 -7.20 -16.73 -8.49
CA LEU A 65 -6.84 -16.46 -9.88
C LEU A 65 -6.52 -17.76 -10.63
N SER A 66 -5.74 -18.65 -10.02
CA SER A 66 -5.46 -19.98 -10.57
C SER A 66 -6.73 -20.83 -10.76
N GLN A 67 -7.65 -20.81 -9.80
CA GLN A 67 -8.95 -21.51 -9.91
C GLN A 67 -9.86 -20.99 -11.03
N LEU A 68 -9.62 -19.77 -11.51
CA LEU A 68 -10.34 -19.14 -12.61
C LEU A 68 -9.59 -19.27 -13.95
N GLY A 69 -8.54 -20.10 -13.99
CA GLY A 69 -7.81 -20.44 -15.20
C GLY A 69 -6.55 -19.61 -15.46
N ALA A 70 -6.29 -18.57 -14.66
CA ALA A 70 -5.13 -17.72 -14.84
C ALA A 70 -3.82 -18.48 -14.57
N ARG A 71 -2.77 -18.16 -15.33
CA ARG A 71 -1.44 -18.76 -15.18
C ARG A 71 -0.51 -17.83 -14.41
N SER A 72 0.17 -18.36 -13.40
CA SER A 72 1.12 -17.54 -12.66
C SER A 72 2.44 -17.39 -13.44
N LEU A 73 2.96 -16.17 -13.52
CA LEU A 73 4.26 -15.86 -14.13
C LEU A 73 5.41 -16.38 -13.28
N VAL A 74 5.31 -16.15 -11.96
CA VAL A 74 6.29 -16.51 -10.94
C VAL A 74 5.55 -16.89 -9.66
N PRO A 75 6.14 -17.74 -8.79
CA PRO A 75 5.56 -18.03 -7.49
C PRO A 75 5.20 -16.76 -6.70
N ARG A 76 4.17 -16.84 -5.86
CA ARG A 76 3.78 -15.73 -4.98
C ARG A 76 4.93 -15.35 -4.05
N GLY A 77 5.24 -14.06 -3.97
CA GLY A 77 6.10 -13.53 -2.90
C GLY A 77 5.29 -13.28 -1.64
N ASP A 78 5.78 -13.75 -0.49
CA ASP A 78 5.19 -13.51 0.83
C ASP A 78 6.19 -12.67 1.65
N ALA A 79 6.10 -11.34 1.56
CA ALA A 79 6.96 -10.44 2.34
C ALA A 79 6.55 -10.42 3.81
N ASP A 80 7.54 -10.26 4.68
CA ASP A 80 7.35 -10.26 6.12
C ASP A 80 8.00 -9.03 6.75
N ASP A 81 7.19 -8.16 7.35
CA ASP A 81 7.67 -6.99 8.11
C ASP A 81 8.56 -7.39 9.31
N GLN A 82 8.48 -8.64 9.78
CA GLN A 82 9.33 -9.18 10.85
C GLN A 82 10.67 -9.72 10.35
N HIS A 83 10.90 -9.77 9.03
CA HIS A 83 12.17 -10.20 8.48
C HIS A 83 13.28 -9.19 8.83
N TYR A 84 14.52 -9.64 9.02
CA TYR A 84 15.64 -8.76 9.43
C TYR A 84 16.01 -7.70 8.37
N LEU A 85 15.66 -7.95 7.10
CA LEU A 85 15.74 -6.98 6.00
C LEU A 85 14.38 -6.33 5.69
N GLY A 86 13.38 -6.53 6.55
CA GLY A 86 11.99 -6.18 6.28
C GLY A 86 11.47 -6.79 4.98
N VAL A 87 10.57 -6.06 4.33
CA VAL A 87 9.92 -6.42 3.06
C VAL A 87 10.94 -6.72 1.94
N ASP A 88 12.05 -6.00 1.92
CA ASP A 88 13.06 -6.07 0.86
C ASP A 88 13.72 -7.45 0.76
N GLY A 89 13.83 -8.16 1.90
CA GLY A 89 14.37 -9.52 1.94
C GLY A 89 13.63 -10.52 1.06
N THR A 90 12.33 -10.29 0.83
CA THR A 90 11.53 -11.06 -0.14
C THR A 90 11.36 -10.34 -1.46
N LEU A 91 11.24 -9.00 -1.44
CA LEU A 91 10.93 -8.20 -2.63
C LEU A 91 12.01 -8.30 -3.69
N ASP A 92 13.28 -8.10 -3.32
CA ASP A 92 14.39 -8.08 -4.27
C ASP A 92 14.56 -9.39 -5.06
N PRO A 93 14.67 -10.58 -4.43
CA PRO A 93 14.76 -11.83 -5.16
C PRO A 93 13.49 -12.15 -5.96
N TRP A 94 12.32 -11.72 -5.46
CA TRP A 94 11.05 -11.89 -6.18
C TRP A 94 10.97 -11.02 -7.44
N LEU A 95 11.40 -9.75 -7.36
CA LEU A 95 11.50 -8.85 -8.52
C LEU A 95 12.50 -9.40 -9.54
N GLY A 96 13.65 -9.90 -9.10
CA GLY A 96 14.61 -10.56 -10.00
C GLY A 96 13.96 -11.70 -10.80
N SER A 97 13.21 -12.57 -10.12
CA SER A 97 12.48 -13.67 -10.77
C SER A 97 11.40 -13.15 -11.73
N LEU A 98 10.66 -12.11 -11.32
CA LEU A 98 9.62 -11.51 -12.14
C LEU A 98 10.19 -10.91 -13.44
N TRP A 99 11.28 -10.16 -13.34
CA TRP A 99 11.89 -9.51 -14.51
C TRP A 99 12.42 -10.53 -15.51
N VAL A 100 13.04 -11.61 -15.05
CA VAL A 100 13.45 -12.72 -15.92
C VAL A 100 12.23 -13.28 -16.66
N ALA A 101 11.16 -13.64 -15.94
CA ALA A 101 9.96 -14.21 -16.53
C ALA A 101 9.26 -13.29 -17.54
N ILE A 102 9.26 -11.97 -17.28
CA ILE A 102 8.72 -10.95 -18.18
C ILE A 102 9.59 -10.83 -19.44
N LEU A 103 10.91 -10.70 -19.29
CA LEU A 103 11.82 -10.52 -20.42
C LEU A 103 11.89 -11.74 -21.33
N GLU A 104 11.72 -12.95 -20.79
CA GLU A 104 11.61 -14.17 -21.60
C GLU A 104 10.39 -14.18 -22.52
N ARG A 105 9.25 -13.63 -22.06
CA ARG A 105 7.98 -13.60 -22.82
C ARG A 105 7.87 -12.36 -23.70
N HIS A 106 8.40 -11.25 -23.22
CA HIS A 106 8.34 -9.93 -23.81
C HIS A 106 9.76 -9.37 -23.90
N PRO A 107 10.58 -9.89 -24.84
CA PRO A 107 11.94 -9.42 -25.01
C PRO A 107 11.94 -7.95 -25.41
N LEU A 108 13.02 -7.26 -25.07
CA LEU A 108 13.21 -5.87 -25.45
C LEU A 108 13.21 -5.72 -26.99
N PRO A 109 12.54 -4.69 -27.52
CA PRO A 109 12.66 -4.32 -28.92
C PRO A 109 14.12 -4.09 -29.32
N SER A 110 14.43 -4.36 -30.59
CA SER A 110 15.77 -4.13 -31.15
C SER A 110 16.25 -2.70 -30.90
N GLY A 111 17.47 -2.57 -30.37
CA GLY A 111 18.09 -1.27 -30.08
C GLY A 111 17.80 -0.72 -28.68
N LEU A 112 17.02 -1.41 -27.85
CA LEU A 112 16.83 -1.07 -26.44
C LEU A 112 17.66 -1.97 -25.52
N SER A 113 18.16 -1.39 -24.44
CA SER A 113 18.88 -2.09 -23.36
C SER A 113 18.19 -1.84 -22.01
N ILE A 114 18.43 -2.73 -21.05
CA ILE A 114 17.98 -2.53 -19.67
C ILE A 114 18.64 -1.27 -19.13
N ILE A 115 17.84 -0.40 -18.50
CA ILE A 115 18.33 0.83 -17.87
C ILE A 115 19.11 0.44 -16.61
N PRO A 116 20.36 0.90 -16.43
CA PRO A 116 21.14 0.65 -15.23
C PRO A 116 20.43 1.13 -13.96
N ALA A 117 20.56 0.38 -12.86
CA ALA A 117 19.86 0.68 -11.60
C ALA A 117 20.29 2.00 -10.94
N ASP A 118 21.47 2.51 -11.29
CA ASP A 118 22.03 3.79 -10.84
C ASP A 118 21.62 4.98 -11.73
N THR A 119 20.79 4.75 -12.76
CA THR A 119 20.28 5.81 -13.61
C THR A 119 19.26 6.66 -12.85
N LEU A 120 19.57 7.94 -12.67
CA LEU A 120 18.63 8.90 -12.07
C LEU A 120 17.64 9.41 -13.12
N PHE A 121 16.36 9.07 -12.92
CA PHE A 121 15.29 9.61 -13.75
C PHE A 121 14.97 11.07 -13.38
N PRO A 122 14.46 11.88 -14.33
CA PRO A 122 13.94 13.20 -14.03
C PRO A 122 12.89 13.13 -12.90
N PRO A 123 12.91 14.06 -11.93
CA PRO A 123 11.98 14.00 -10.80
C PRO A 123 10.55 14.31 -11.24
N SER A 124 9.59 13.53 -10.76
CA SER A 124 8.15 13.73 -11.04
C SER A 124 7.58 14.99 -10.39
N PHE A 125 8.27 15.55 -9.39
CA PHE A 125 7.88 16.74 -8.67
C PHE A 125 9.10 17.61 -8.36
N ARG A 126 8.89 18.91 -8.20
CA ARG A 126 9.94 19.86 -7.81
C ARG A 126 9.54 20.56 -6.53
N LEU A 127 10.33 20.36 -5.47
CA LEU A 127 10.19 21.13 -4.24
C LEU A 127 10.77 22.52 -4.43
N ARG A 128 10.06 23.55 -3.96
CA ARG A 128 10.54 24.93 -3.91
C ARG A 128 10.18 25.49 -2.55
N PHE A 129 11.13 26.20 -1.94
CA PHE A 129 10.82 26.99 -0.75
C PHE A 129 9.92 28.14 -1.15
N LEU A 130 8.79 28.27 -0.45
CA LEU A 130 7.87 29.39 -0.62
C LEU A 130 8.46 30.63 0.04
N ARG A 131 8.43 31.77 -0.66
CA ARG A 131 8.71 33.07 -0.03
C ARG A 131 7.45 33.55 0.68
N GLU A 132 7.58 34.48 1.64
CA GLU A 132 6.40 35.01 2.35
C GLU A 132 5.36 35.64 1.39
N GLU A 133 5.85 36.19 0.28
CA GLU A 133 5.07 36.77 -0.81
C GLU A 133 4.22 35.74 -1.57
N ASP A 134 4.63 34.46 -1.56
CA ASP A 134 3.98 33.37 -2.29
C ASP A 134 2.88 32.67 -1.46
N ARG A 135 2.72 33.03 -0.17
CA ARG A 135 1.77 32.37 0.75
C ARG A 135 0.32 32.44 0.26
N GLY A 136 -0.06 33.45 -0.51
CA GLY A 136 -1.41 33.60 -1.07
C GLY A 136 -1.68 32.80 -2.35
N THR A 137 -0.65 32.21 -2.97
CA THR A 137 -0.78 31.47 -4.25
C THR A 137 -0.74 29.95 -4.06
N VAL A 138 -0.49 29.47 -2.84
CA VAL A 138 -0.56 28.05 -2.52
C VAL A 138 -2.04 27.68 -2.48
N MET A 139 -2.51 26.93 -3.47
CA MET A 139 -3.74 26.16 -3.26
C MET A 139 -3.44 25.21 -2.12
N GLU A 140 -3.96 25.51 -0.93
CA GLU A 140 -4.13 24.49 0.10
C GLU A 140 -4.90 23.37 -0.58
N LYS A 141 -4.22 22.24 -0.79
CA LYS A 141 -4.88 21.05 -1.29
C LYS A 141 -5.80 20.64 -0.17
N GLU A 142 -7.07 21.03 -0.25
CA GLU A 142 -8.09 20.53 0.65
C GLU A 142 -7.98 19.01 0.62
N ILE A 143 -7.61 18.45 1.76
CA ILE A 143 -7.63 17.01 1.94
C ILE A 143 -9.11 16.66 1.91
N GLU A 144 -9.54 15.91 0.91
CA GLU A 144 -10.89 15.37 0.83
C GLU A 144 -11.16 14.59 2.12
N ASP A 145 -12.25 14.94 2.83
CA ASP A 145 -12.60 14.46 4.17
C ASP A 145 -11.64 14.84 5.33
N GLY A 146 -10.80 15.86 5.14
CA GLY A 146 -9.91 16.40 6.18
C GLY A 146 -10.63 17.34 7.16
N PHE A 147 -10.31 17.24 8.45
CA PHE A 147 -10.77 18.19 9.46
C PHE A 147 -9.68 19.20 9.79
N THR A 148 -10.04 20.48 9.82
CA THR A 148 -9.17 21.51 10.40
C THR A 148 -9.29 21.43 11.92
N VAL A 149 -8.15 21.22 12.58
CA VAL A 149 -8.07 21.13 14.04
C VAL A 149 -7.13 22.18 14.59
N ARG A 150 -7.45 22.71 15.76
CA ARG A 150 -6.58 23.55 16.57
C ARG A 150 -5.84 22.69 17.58
N VAL A 151 -4.52 22.82 17.65
CA VAL A 151 -3.74 22.18 18.71
C VAL A 151 -3.92 22.98 19.99
N MET A 152 -4.60 22.38 20.97
CA MET A 152 -4.87 22.99 22.27
C MET A 152 -3.74 22.75 23.25
N ARG A 153 -3.09 21.58 23.16
CA ARG A 153 -2.01 21.16 24.05
C ARG A 153 -1.02 20.27 23.32
N ASN A 154 0.25 20.38 23.66
CA ASN A 154 1.32 19.53 23.14
C ASN A 154 2.41 19.41 24.21
N GLU A 155 2.33 18.39 25.04
CA GLU A 155 3.18 18.23 26.21
C GLU A 155 3.93 16.91 26.21
N ARG A 156 5.18 16.93 26.64
CA ARG A 156 5.99 15.73 26.78
C ARG A 156 5.59 14.95 28.03
N VAL A 157 5.34 13.66 27.87
CA VAL A 157 4.93 12.73 28.94
C VAL A 157 6.12 11.95 29.51
N THR A 158 7.21 11.90 28.73
CA THR A 158 8.47 11.25 29.12
C THR A 158 9.38 12.22 29.89
N ALA A 159 10.29 11.71 30.72
CA ALA A 159 11.26 12.51 31.48
C ALA A 159 12.32 13.12 30.57
N GLU A 160 12.75 14.38 30.77
CA GLU A 160 13.59 15.17 29.83
C GLU A 160 14.84 14.45 29.31
N ASP A 161 15.41 13.59 30.15
CA ASP A 161 16.60 12.79 29.88
C ASP A 161 16.31 11.43 29.20
N HIS A 162 15.04 11.05 29.05
CA HIS A 162 14.64 9.83 28.35
C HIS A 162 14.87 9.94 26.83
N PHE A 163 15.47 8.91 26.24
CA PHE A 163 15.88 8.90 24.83
C PHE A 163 14.71 8.99 23.82
N GLN A 164 13.50 8.60 24.21
CA GLN A 164 12.28 8.78 23.42
C GLN A 164 11.46 9.96 23.94
N ASP A 165 11.04 10.86 23.03
CA ASP A 165 10.05 11.91 23.28
C ASP A 165 8.66 11.41 22.89
N VAL A 166 7.85 11.10 23.91
CA VAL A 166 6.43 10.78 23.78
C VAL A 166 5.60 11.96 24.25
N ARG A 167 4.67 12.44 23.43
CA ARG A 167 3.84 13.63 23.72
C ARG A 167 2.35 13.33 23.80
N HIS A 168 1.68 14.03 24.71
CA HIS A 168 0.24 14.17 24.79
C HIS A 168 -0.18 15.41 23.98
N VAL A 169 -1.03 15.20 22.98
CA VAL A 169 -1.54 16.27 22.12
C VAL A 169 -3.06 16.33 22.25
N GLU A 170 -3.59 17.49 22.61
CA GLU A 170 -5.04 17.76 22.63
C GLU A 170 -5.42 18.58 21.40
N LEU A 171 -6.44 18.14 20.68
CA LEU A 171 -6.91 18.75 19.44
C LEU A 171 -8.38 19.16 19.58
N GLU A 172 -8.69 20.38 19.18
CA GLU A 172 -10.07 20.89 19.07
C GLU A 172 -10.47 20.97 17.59
N VAL A 173 -11.60 20.37 17.22
CA VAL A 173 -12.11 20.49 15.85
C VAL A 173 -12.71 21.89 15.68
N VAL A 174 -12.25 22.63 14.67
CA VAL A 174 -12.82 23.93 14.35
C VAL A 174 -14.08 23.70 13.53
N GLU A 175 -15.26 23.86 14.14
CA GLU A 175 -16.54 23.74 13.41
C GLU A 175 -16.61 24.82 12.31
N GLY A 176 -16.58 24.37 11.06
CA GLY A 176 -16.50 25.21 9.87
C GLY A 176 -16.15 24.43 8.59
N GLY A 177 -15.58 23.22 8.71
CA GLY A 177 -15.41 22.30 7.58
C GLY A 177 -16.69 21.51 7.30
N ASN A 178 -17.14 21.51 6.03
CA ASN A 178 -18.40 20.93 5.57
C ASN A 178 -18.72 19.56 6.19
N VAL A 179 -19.74 19.52 7.03
CA VAL A 179 -20.49 18.29 7.30
C VAL A 179 -21.39 18.05 6.09
N ARG A 180 -21.09 17.02 5.29
CA ARG A 180 -22.06 16.39 4.38
C ARG A 180 -22.11 14.91 4.65
#